data_AF-A0A9J7N8N2-F1
#
_entry.id   AF-A0A9J7N8N2-F1
#
_cell.length_a   1.000
_cell.length_b   1.000
_cell.length_c   1.000
_cell.angle_alpha   90.00
_cell.angle_beta   90.00
_cell.angle_gamma   90.00
#
_symmetry.space_group_name_H-M   'P 1'
#
loop_
_entity.id
_entity.type
_entity.pdbx_description
1 polymer ?
#
loop_
_entity_poly.entity_id
_entity_poly.type
_entity_poly.pdbx_seq_one_letter_code
_entity_poly.pdbx_strand_id
1 'polypeptide(L)'
;MRLVLFLAVLTAVLAQTLAEEGATELPTGFPAEPTAGPCDGVSCLHGGTCTEQAGGAACVCAPGYQGTQCELETDECSPNPCVHGTCQDLIETDECSPNPYAHGTCQDLIKL
;
A
#
# COMPACT_ATOMS: atom_id res chain seq x y z
N MET A 1 66.52 -33.58 6.79
CA MET A 1 65.63 -32.40 6.67
C MET A 1 64.23 -32.70 6.17
N ARG A 2 64.02 -33.45 5.07
CA ARG A 2 62.67 -33.68 4.51
C ARG A 2 61.68 -34.33 5.48
N LEU A 3 62.10 -35.30 6.29
CA LEU A 3 61.23 -36.00 7.25
C LEU A 3 60.67 -35.07 8.36
N VAL A 4 61.44 -34.07 8.77
CA VAL A 4 61.04 -33.08 9.80
C VAL A 4 59.99 -32.12 9.26
N LEU A 5 60.11 -31.72 7.98
CA LEU A 5 59.08 -30.94 7.29
C LEU A 5 57.78 -31.74 7.14
N PHE A 6 57.85 -33.03 6.81
CA PHE A 6 56.66 -33.88 6.69
C PHE A 6 55.91 -34.01 8.02
N LEU A 7 56.62 -34.21 9.13
CA LEU A 7 56.00 -34.27 10.46
C LEU A 7 55.36 -32.94 10.87
N ALA A 8 56.03 -31.81 10.60
CA ALA A 8 55.51 -30.47 10.89
C ALA A 8 54.24 -30.14 10.09
N VAL A 9 54.20 -30.53 8.81
CA VAL A 9 53.01 -30.39 7.96
C VAL A 9 51.88 -31.30 8.45
N LEU A 10 52.18 -32.54 8.86
CA LEU A 10 51.17 -33.45 9.42
C LEU A 10 50.54 -32.90 10.71
N THR A 11 51.36 -32.33 11.61
CA THR A 11 50.85 -31.71 12.85
C THR A 11 50.06 -30.43 12.60
N ALA A 12 50.42 -29.66 11.57
CA ALA A 12 49.68 -28.46 11.17
C ALA A 12 48.32 -28.81 10.55
N VAL A 13 48.25 -29.86 9.72
CA VAL A 13 46.99 -30.36 9.14
C VAL A 13 46.07 -30.93 10.21
N LEU A 14 46.61 -31.63 11.23
CA LEU A 14 45.81 -32.14 12.35
C LEU A 14 45.25 -31.02 13.26
N ALA A 15 45.95 -29.88 13.34
CA ALA A 15 45.49 -28.72 14.10
C ALA A 15 44.45 -27.86 13.34
N GLN A 16 44.30 -28.05 12.04
CA GLN A 16 43.38 -27.29 11.18
C GLN A 16 41.94 -27.82 11.17
N THR A 17 41.62 -28.90 11.90
CA THR A 17 40.25 -29.47 11.95
C THR A 17 39.47 -29.14 13.24
N LEU A 18 39.89 -28.14 14.02
CA LEU A 18 39.20 -27.73 15.26
C LEU A 18 38.98 -26.21 15.34
N ALA A 19 38.67 -25.56 14.22
CA ALA A 19 38.23 -24.17 14.19
C ALA A 19 37.05 -24.01 13.22
N GLU A 20 35.92 -24.63 13.56
CA GLU A 20 34.61 -24.08 13.20
C GLU A 20 34.06 -23.45 14.47
N GLU A 21 34.37 -22.15 14.61
CA GLU A 21 33.69 -21.26 15.54
C GLU A 21 32.20 -21.25 15.18
N GLY A 22 31.38 -21.82 16.07
CA GLY A 22 29.97 -21.51 16.26
C GLY A 22 29.11 -21.17 15.05
N ALA A 23 28.43 -22.18 14.50
CA ALA A 23 27.20 -21.96 13.75
C ALA A 23 26.05 -21.65 14.74
N THR A 24 25.78 -20.36 14.97
CA THR A 24 24.46 -19.89 15.37
C THR A 24 23.83 -19.07 14.24
N GLU A 25 23.81 -19.63 13.03
CA GLU A 25 22.87 -19.23 12.00
C GLU A 25 21.74 -20.26 11.99
N LEU A 26 20.58 -19.81 12.45
CA LEU A 26 19.32 -20.54 12.31
C LEU A 26 19.07 -20.81 10.81
N PRO A 27 18.84 -22.06 10.37
CA PRO A 27 18.57 -22.32 8.97
C PRO A 27 17.13 -21.92 8.65
N THR A 28 16.88 -20.63 8.43
CA THR A 28 15.67 -20.17 7.73
C THR A 28 15.96 -20.16 6.24
N GLY A 29 16.18 -21.35 5.70
CA GLY A 29 16.14 -21.66 4.27
C GLY A 29 14.71 -22.01 3.84
N PHE A 30 13.73 -21.21 4.22
CA PHE A 30 12.56 -21.06 3.37
C PHE A 30 12.99 -20.12 2.24
N PRO A 31 12.58 -20.32 0.96
CA PRO A 31 12.60 -19.20 0.05
C PRO A 31 11.91 -18.07 0.81
N ALA A 32 12.49 -16.87 0.85
CA ALA A 32 11.79 -15.73 1.40
C ALA A 32 10.41 -15.76 0.75
N GLU A 33 9.40 -16.15 1.53
CA GLU A 33 8.01 -16.07 1.11
C GLU A 33 7.90 -14.64 0.57
N PRO A 34 7.26 -14.39 -0.58
CA PRO A 34 6.99 -13.01 -0.96
C PRO A 34 6.33 -12.41 0.28
N THR A 35 7.06 -11.53 0.98
CA THR A 35 6.62 -11.06 2.29
C THR A 35 5.38 -10.28 1.94
N ALA A 36 4.23 -10.91 2.13
CA ALA A 36 2.93 -10.38 1.79
C ALA A 36 2.91 -8.96 2.34
N GLY A 37 3.03 -7.99 1.44
CA GLY A 37 3.17 -6.60 1.82
C GLY A 37 1.90 -6.19 2.57
N PRO A 38 1.90 -5.05 3.28
CA PRO A 38 0.68 -4.51 3.87
C PRO A 38 -0.50 -4.45 2.91
N CYS A 39 -0.25 -4.27 1.60
CA CYS A 39 -1.27 -4.24 0.55
C CYS A 39 -1.69 -5.61 0.01
N ASP A 40 -1.06 -6.69 0.45
CA ASP A 40 -1.39 -8.04 -0.03
C ASP A 40 -2.71 -8.51 0.58
N GLY A 41 -3.69 -8.82 -0.27
CA GLY A 41 -5.08 -9.07 0.14
C GLY A 41 -5.92 -7.84 0.46
N VAL A 42 -5.36 -6.62 0.38
CA VAL A 42 -6.13 -5.38 0.52
C VAL A 42 -6.78 -5.04 -0.81
N SER A 43 -8.12 -5.01 -0.82
CA SER A 43 -8.91 -4.64 -1.99
C SER A 43 -9.42 -3.20 -1.84
N CYS A 44 -9.00 -2.31 -2.73
CA CYS A 44 -9.56 -0.97 -2.84
C CYS A 44 -10.57 -0.96 -4.01
N LEU A 45 -11.81 -0.54 -3.73
CA LEU A 45 -12.91 -0.49 -4.68
C LEU A 45 -12.87 0.79 -5.53
N HIS A 46 -13.71 0.81 -6.58
CA HIS A 46 -13.94 1.98 -7.45
C HIS A 46 -12.68 2.67 -7.99
N GLY A 47 -11.65 1.89 -8.30
CA GLY A 47 -10.39 2.42 -8.84
C GLY A 47 -9.43 2.98 -7.78
N GLY A 48 -9.67 2.70 -6.49
CA GLY A 48 -8.73 3.04 -5.43
C GLY A 48 -7.40 2.28 -5.54
N THR A 49 -6.32 2.89 -5.06
CA THR A 49 -4.97 2.32 -5.06
C THR A 49 -4.50 2.04 -3.63
N CYS A 50 -4.01 0.83 -3.36
CA CYS A 50 -3.43 0.54 -2.05
C CYS A 50 -2.03 1.15 -1.92
N THR A 51 -1.75 1.76 -0.77
CA THR A 51 -0.45 2.33 -0.42
C THR A 51 0.01 1.83 0.94
N GLU A 52 1.28 1.50 1.04
CA GLU A 52 1.92 1.09 2.30
C GLU A 52 2.22 2.33 3.15
N GLN A 53 1.82 2.28 4.42
CA GLN A 53 2.02 3.35 5.40
C GLN A 53 2.73 2.80 6.63
N ALA A 54 3.33 3.68 7.45
CA ALA A 54 4.11 3.28 8.63
C ALA A 54 3.33 2.44 9.68
N GLY A 55 2.00 2.36 9.56
CA GLY A 55 1.11 1.55 10.41
C GLY A 55 0.33 0.45 9.69
N GLY A 56 0.61 0.15 8.41
CA GLY A 56 -0.11 -0.89 7.65
C GLY A 56 -0.35 -0.50 6.19
N ALA A 57 -1.54 -0.78 5.68
CA ALA A 57 -1.98 -0.38 4.35
C ALA A 57 -3.18 0.57 4.41
N ALA A 58 -3.23 1.49 3.45
CA ALA A 58 -4.35 2.40 3.27
C ALA A 58 -4.72 2.51 1.79
N CYS A 59 -6.02 2.57 1.51
CA CYS A 59 -6.52 2.86 0.17
C CYS A 59 -6.53 4.36 -0.09
N VAL A 60 -5.96 4.76 -1.23
CA VAL A 60 -6.12 6.09 -1.81
C VAL A 60 -7.27 6.01 -2.81
N CYS A 61 -8.37 6.69 -2.50
CA CYS A 61 -9.59 6.61 -3.30
C CYS A 61 -9.52 7.49 -4.55
N ALA A 62 -10.22 7.05 -5.60
CA ALA A 62 -10.48 7.87 -6.76
C ALA A 62 -11.41 9.05 -6.38
N PRO A 63 -11.41 10.15 -7.15
CA PRO A 63 -12.36 11.24 -6.95
C PRO A 63 -13.81 10.74 -6.90
N GLY A 64 -14.63 11.32 -6.02
CA GLY A 64 -16.01 10.89 -5.78
C GLY A 64 -16.17 9.66 -4.86
N TYR A 65 -15.10 9.11 -4.31
CA TYR A 65 -15.16 7.96 -3.39
C TYR A 65 -14.41 8.19 -2.09
N GLN A 66 -14.91 7.54 -1.03
CA GLN A 66 -14.41 7.62 0.33
C GLN A 66 -14.62 6.30 1.07
N GLY A 67 -14.14 6.22 2.31
CA GLY A 67 -14.16 5.00 3.11
C GLY A 67 -12.79 4.34 3.22
N THR A 68 -12.72 3.20 3.92
CA THR A 68 -11.44 2.53 4.18
C THR A 68 -10.95 1.74 2.97
N GLN A 69 -11.90 1.27 2.16
CA GLN A 69 -11.69 0.53 0.92
C GLN A 69 -12.27 1.26 -0.28
N CYS A 70 -12.56 2.56 -0.16
CA CYS A 70 -13.21 3.35 -1.22
C CYS A 70 -14.59 2.78 -1.63
N GLU A 71 -15.26 2.17 -0.65
CA GLU A 71 -16.54 1.48 -0.82
C GLU A 71 -17.73 2.43 -0.83
N LEU A 72 -17.55 3.64 -0.30
CA LEU A 72 -18.58 4.66 -0.22
C LEU A 72 -18.35 5.66 -1.35
N GLU A 73 -19.42 5.96 -2.07
CA GLU A 73 -19.47 7.11 -2.94
C GLU A 73 -19.70 8.37 -2.07
N THR A 74 -19.09 9.48 -2.48
CA THR A 74 -19.16 10.74 -1.74
C THR A 74 -20.46 11.44 -2.10
N ASP A 75 -21.35 11.63 -1.12
CA ASP A 75 -22.61 12.36 -1.34
C ASP A 75 -22.35 13.87 -1.52
N GLU A 76 -22.26 14.34 -2.78
CA GLU A 76 -22.11 15.76 -3.09
C GLU A 76 -23.38 16.57 -2.80
N CYS A 77 -24.51 15.91 -2.57
CA CYS A 77 -25.75 16.53 -2.12
C CYS A 77 -25.78 16.78 -0.59
N SER A 78 -24.69 16.54 0.15
CA SER A 78 -24.65 16.72 1.60
C SER A 78 -23.47 17.59 2.07
N PRO A 79 -23.74 18.82 2.56
CA PRO A 79 -25.04 19.46 2.69
C PRO A 79 -25.61 19.90 1.34
N ASN A 80 -26.95 19.90 1.20
CA ASN A 80 -27.63 20.18 -0.07
C ASN A 80 -27.16 21.50 -0.71
N PRO A 81 -26.43 21.45 -1.83
CA PRO A 81 -25.91 22.64 -2.51
C PRO A 81 -27.01 23.38 -3.30
N CYS A 82 -28.12 22.71 -3.63
CA CYS A 82 -29.20 23.28 -4.43
C CYS A 82 -30.06 24.24 -3.60
N VAL A 83 -30.04 25.53 -3.95
CA VAL A 83 -30.93 26.55 -3.37
C VAL A 83 -32.39 26.33 -3.80
N HIS A 84 -32.59 25.98 -5.07
CA HIS A 84 -33.90 25.66 -5.65
C HIS A 84 -33.80 24.39 -6.48
N GLY A 85 -34.74 23.46 -6.29
CA GLY A 85 -34.77 22.17 -6.97
C GLY A 85 -34.34 21.01 -6.07
N THR A 86 -34.24 19.83 -6.66
CA THR A 86 -33.78 18.58 -6.05
C THR A 86 -32.35 18.31 -6.50
N CYS A 87 -31.46 18.06 -5.54
CA CYS A 87 -30.10 17.64 -5.82
C CYS A 87 -30.08 16.19 -6.31
N GLN A 88 -29.31 15.94 -7.36
CA GLN A 88 -28.99 14.62 -7.89
C GLN A 88 -27.50 14.39 -7.66
N ASP A 89 -27.24 13.35 -6.89
CA ASP A 89 -25.92 12.84 -6.57
C ASP A 89 -25.32 12.12 -7.77
N LEU A 90 -24.10 12.49 -8.17
CA LEU A 90 -23.36 11.89 -9.29
C LEU A 90 -21.89 11.74 -8.87
N ILE A 91 -21.19 10.77 -9.46
CA ILE A 91 -19.78 10.56 -9.13
C ILE A 91 -18.97 11.84 -9.41
N GLU A 92 -18.34 12.37 -8.35
CA GLU A 92 -17.48 13.57 -8.38
C GLU A 92 -18.25 14.91 -8.53
N THR A 93 -19.59 14.91 -8.62
CA THR A 93 -20.35 16.14 -8.91
C THR A 93 -21.84 16.04 -8.57
N ASP A 94 -22.49 17.17 -8.34
CA ASP A 94 -23.94 17.26 -8.16
C ASP A 94 -24.67 17.96 -9.33
N GLU A 95 -25.93 17.62 -9.56
CA GLU A 95 -26.84 18.36 -10.48
C GLU A 95 -28.17 18.74 -9.79
N CYS A 96 -28.64 19.99 -9.98
CA CYS A 96 -29.94 20.43 -9.47
C CYS A 96 -31.05 20.34 -10.54
N SER A 97 -32.19 19.70 -10.21
CA SER A 97 -33.33 19.54 -11.11
C SER A 97 -34.68 19.96 -10.50
N PRO A 98 -35.59 20.64 -11.24
CA PRO A 98 -35.37 21.20 -12.56
C PRO A 98 -34.35 22.34 -12.46
N ASN A 99 -33.36 22.35 -13.36
CA ASN A 99 -32.33 23.38 -13.37
C ASN A 99 -32.99 24.75 -13.60
N PRO A 100 -33.07 25.63 -12.58
CA PRO A 100 -33.72 26.93 -12.73
C PRO A 100 -32.90 27.88 -13.61
N TYR A 101 -31.63 27.57 -13.87
CA TYR A 101 -30.72 28.33 -14.70
C TYR A 101 -30.40 27.54 -15.97
N ALA A 102 -31.12 27.81 -17.06
CA ALA A 102 -30.82 27.26 -18.39
C ALA A 102 -29.48 27.76 -18.99
N HIS A 103 -28.61 28.37 -18.17
CA HIS A 103 -27.35 28.99 -18.60
C HIS A 103 -26.39 29.13 -17.41
N GLY A 104 -25.84 28.01 -16.91
CA GLY A 104 -24.75 28.03 -15.94
C GLY A 104 -24.78 26.81 -15.01
N THR A 105 -23.70 26.06 -15.00
CA THR A 105 -23.42 24.97 -14.05
C THR A 105 -23.42 25.49 -12.60
N CYS A 106 -23.78 24.63 -11.64
CA CYS A 106 -23.77 24.92 -10.19
C CYS A 106 -22.43 25.50 -9.66
N GLN A 107 -21.34 25.36 -10.44
CA GLN A 107 -20.01 25.92 -10.15
C GLN A 107 -19.89 27.45 -10.12
N ASP A 108 -20.83 28.22 -10.70
CA ASP A 108 -20.66 29.69 -10.82
C ASP A 108 -21.00 30.49 -9.54
N LEU A 109 -21.23 29.84 -8.39
CA LEU A 109 -21.46 30.53 -7.11
C LEU A 109 -20.34 30.41 -6.07
N ILE A 110 -19.14 29.94 -6.43
CA ILE A 110 -17.93 30.13 -5.62
C ILE A 110 -16.74 30.55 -6.48
N LYS A 111 -16.79 31.78 -7.03
CA LYS A 111 -15.65 32.72 -7.19
C LYS A 111 -16.05 33.90 -8.09
N LEU A 112 -16.61 34.95 -7.48
CA LEU A 112 -16.15 36.34 -7.55
C LEU A 112 -16.82 37.16 -6.45
#